data_AF-G0NZP0-F1
#
_entry.id   AF-G0NZP0-F1
#
_cell.length_a   1.000
_cell.length_b   1.000
_cell.length_c   1.000
_cell.angle_alpha   90.00
_cell.angle_beta   90.00
_cell.angle_gamma   90.00
#
_symmetry.space_group_name_H-M   'P 1'
#
loop_
_entity.id
_entity.type
_entity.pdbx_description
1 polymer ?
#
loop_
_entity_poly.entity_id
_entity_poly.type
_entity_poly.pdbx_seq_one_letter_code
_entity_poly.pdbx_strand_id
1 'polypeptide(L)'
;QVCFPGGMMDDEDENDVRRTAIREAYEEVGVMESDDYLVLGNLPAFRARFGILIHPTVALLRRPPTFSLSINEVESVFWISLSEFLDDTYHSTFPVEKYYMVHMFQFEDYPVTYGITALMCIVVAIGVLGRHPKFSLMSNLTIDDMMEKHLDSLEIIRHVYEFSSRKFENSKI
;
A
#
# COMPACT_ATOMS: atom_id res chain seq x y z
N GLN A 1 -3.77 -12.49 7.36
CA GLN A 1 -3.24 -11.10 7.30
C GLN A 1 -3.94 -10.41 6.14
N VAL A 2 -4.14 -9.09 6.19
CA VAL A 2 -4.64 -8.34 5.02
C VAL A 2 -3.47 -7.87 4.16
N CYS A 3 -3.49 -8.21 2.88
CA CYS A 3 -2.54 -7.79 1.87
C CYS A 3 -3.23 -7.61 0.51
N PHE A 4 -2.54 -6.93 -0.40
CA PHE A 4 -2.91 -6.95 -1.81
C PHE A 4 -2.45 -8.28 -2.43
N PRO A 5 -3.03 -8.68 -3.58
CA PRO A 5 -2.51 -9.80 -4.32
C PRO A 5 -1.05 -9.60 -4.72
N GLY A 6 -0.22 -10.63 -4.60
CA GLY A 6 1.19 -10.54 -4.90
C GLY A 6 2.07 -11.56 -4.17
N GLY A 7 3.24 -11.81 -4.74
CA GLY A 7 4.19 -12.78 -4.21
C GLY A 7 5.62 -12.48 -4.64
N MET A 8 6.46 -13.52 -4.57
CA MET A 8 7.87 -13.42 -4.94
C MET A 8 8.01 -13.46 -6.46
N MET A 9 9.02 -12.75 -6.97
CA MET A 9 9.38 -12.82 -8.37
C MET A 9 9.92 -14.22 -8.70
N ASP A 10 9.41 -14.80 -9.79
CA ASP A 10 9.89 -16.05 -10.37
C ASP A 10 10.81 -15.75 -11.58
N ASP A 11 11.65 -16.70 -11.96
CA ASP A 11 12.51 -16.65 -13.13
C ASP A 11 11.68 -16.41 -14.43
N GLU A 12 10.44 -16.93 -14.48
CA GLU A 12 9.52 -16.71 -15.61
C GLU A 12 8.96 -15.29 -15.74
N ASP A 13 9.13 -14.46 -14.70
CA ASP A 13 8.75 -13.05 -14.73
C ASP A 13 9.79 -12.18 -15.46
N GLU A 14 10.94 -12.74 -15.87
CA GLU A 14 11.99 -12.08 -16.66
C GLU A 14 12.52 -10.78 -16.02
N ASN A 15 12.56 -10.73 -14.68
CA ASN A 15 12.90 -9.54 -13.89
C ASN A 15 11.92 -8.36 -14.05
N ASP A 16 10.70 -8.60 -14.53
CA ASP A 16 9.65 -7.59 -14.66
C ASP A 16 8.67 -7.68 -13.47
N VAL A 17 8.76 -6.71 -12.57
CA VAL A 17 7.88 -6.59 -11.39
C VAL A 17 6.40 -6.47 -11.74
N ARG A 18 6.07 -5.96 -12.94
CA ARG A 18 4.69 -5.90 -13.41
C ARG A 18 4.20 -7.29 -13.80
N ARG A 19 5.04 -8.12 -14.42
CA ARG A 19 4.70 -9.52 -14.75
C ARG A 19 4.45 -10.33 -13.48
N THR A 20 5.30 -10.19 -12.47
CA THR A 20 5.09 -10.80 -11.15
C THR A 20 3.72 -10.41 -10.58
N ALA A 21 3.40 -9.12 -10.52
CA ALA A 21 2.12 -8.67 -9.96
C ALA A 21 0.90 -9.18 -10.74
N ILE A 22 1.00 -9.27 -12.07
CA ILE A 22 -0.08 -9.79 -12.92
C ILE A 22 -0.27 -11.29 -12.73
N ARG A 23 0.83 -12.06 -12.70
CA ARG A 23 0.81 -13.51 -12.47
C ARG A 23 0.19 -13.83 -11.12
N GLU A 24 0.69 -13.21 -10.07
CA GLU A 24 0.22 -13.44 -8.70
C GLU A 24 -1.25 -13.04 -8.52
N ALA A 25 -1.67 -11.90 -9.09
CA ALA A 25 -3.08 -11.52 -9.06
C ALA A 25 -3.99 -12.52 -9.79
N TYR A 26 -3.50 -13.13 -10.88
CA TYR A 26 -4.23 -14.19 -11.56
C TYR A 26 -4.27 -15.48 -10.73
N GLU A 27 -3.14 -15.90 -10.15
CA GLU A 27 -3.03 -17.11 -9.34
C GLU A 27 -3.89 -17.05 -8.07
N GLU A 28 -3.83 -15.93 -7.35
CA GLU A 28 -4.47 -15.78 -6.05
C GLU A 28 -5.97 -15.47 -6.15
N VAL A 29 -6.38 -14.60 -7.09
CA VAL A 29 -7.77 -14.10 -7.16
C VAL A 29 -8.42 -14.24 -8.55
N GLY A 30 -7.73 -14.77 -9.55
CA GLY A 30 -8.31 -15.12 -10.86
C GLY A 30 -8.54 -13.94 -11.80
N VAL A 31 -7.98 -12.76 -11.52
CA VAL A 31 -8.22 -11.56 -12.35
C VAL A 31 -7.28 -11.52 -13.56
N MET A 32 -7.82 -11.16 -14.73
CA MET A 32 -7.06 -11.07 -15.98
C MET A 32 -6.97 -9.62 -16.45
N GLU A 33 -5.77 -9.17 -16.83
CA GLU A 33 -5.56 -7.80 -17.31
C GLU A 33 -6.41 -7.49 -18.55
N SER A 34 -6.60 -8.43 -19.47
CA SER A 34 -7.38 -8.19 -20.69
C SER A 34 -8.83 -7.80 -20.42
N ASP A 35 -9.41 -8.32 -19.34
CA ASP A 35 -10.86 -8.33 -19.12
C ASP A 35 -11.27 -7.49 -17.91
N ASP A 36 -10.42 -7.42 -16.89
CA ASP A 36 -10.81 -6.93 -15.57
C ASP A 36 -10.20 -5.58 -15.21
N TYR A 37 -9.01 -5.25 -15.72
CA TYR A 37 -8.30 -4.03 -15.31
C TYR A 37 -7.40 -3.41 -16.39
N LEU A 38 -6.78 -2.30 -16.05
CA LEU A 38 -5.73 -1.64 -16.81
C LEU A 38 -4.61 -1.28 -15.85
N VAL A 39 -3.40 -1.79 -16.07
CA VAL A 39 -2.25 -1.37 -15.28
C VAL A 39 -1.92 0.10 -15.56
N LEU A 40 -1.89 0.92 -14.51
CA LEU A 40 -1.55 2.34 -14.57
C LEU A 40 -0.03 2.56 -14.43
N GLY A 41 0.64 1.70 -13.67
CA GLY A 41 2.08 1.76 -13.46
C GLY A 41 2.48 1.26 -12.07
N ASN A 42 3.77 1.43 -11.75
CA ASN A 42 4.33 1.03 -10.47
C ASN A 42 4.50 2.23 -9.54
N LEU A 43 4.21 2.04 -8.25
CA LEU A 43 4.65 2.95 -7.22
C LEU A 43 6.13 2.73 -6.91
N PRO A 44 6.84 3.72 -6.34
CA PRO A 44 8.17 3.49 -5.81
C PRO A 44 8.17 2.32 -4.82
N ALA A 45 9.26 1.53 -4.87
CA ALA A 45 9.38 0.33 -4.06
C ALA A 45 9.38 0.68 -2.57
N PHE A 46 8.68 -0.14 -1.78
CA PHE A 46 8.71 -0.06 -0.34
C PHE A 46 9.67 -1.12 0.20
N ARG A 47 10.55 -0.73 1.13
CA ARG A 47 11.44 -1.68 1.78
C ARG A 47 10.79 -2.19 3.07
N ALA A 48 10.49 -3.48 3.11
CA ALA A 48 9.95 -4.17 4.27
C ALA A 48 11.06 -4.63 5.23
N ARG A 49 10.66 -5.30 6.31
CA ARG A 49 11.59 -5.93 7.26
C ARG A 49 12.47 -6.96 6.54
N PHE A 50 13.69 -7.17 7.05
CA PHE A 50 14.67 -8.12 6.50
C PHE A 50 15.18 -7.80 5.08
N GLY A 51 14.98 -6.57 4.60
CA GLY A 51 15.57 -6.11 3.34
C GLY A 51 14.80 -6.50 2.09
N ILE A 52 13.61 -7.08 2.25
CA ILE A 52 12.70 -7.37 1.14
C ILE A 52 12.23 -6.05 0.51
N LEU A 53 12.34 -5.94 -0.80
CA LEU A 53 11.78 -4.83 -1.59
C LEU A 53 10.45 -5.26 -2.17
N ILE A 54 9.41 -4.47 -1.91
CA ILE A 54 8.07 -4.68 -2.44
C ILE A 54 7.84 -3.64 -3.52
N HIS A 55 7.45 -4.09 -4.72
CA HIS A 55 7.20 -3.26 -5.89
C HIS A 55 5.69 -3.21 -6.17
N PRO A 56 4.96 -2.20 -5.70
CA PRO A 56 3.51 -2.17 -5.87
C PRO A 56 3.15 -1.77 -7.30
N THR A 57 2.23 -2.52 -7.89
CA THR A 57 1.62 -2.20 -9.19
C THR A 57 0.21 -1.69 -8.95
N VAL A 58 -0.13 -0.53 -9.52
CA VAL A 58 -1.48 0.05 -9.41
C VAL A 58 -2.23 -0.23 -10.71
N ALA A 59 -3.45 -0.73 -10.57
CA ALA A 59 -4.35 -1.00 -11.68
C ALA A 59 -5.72 -0.37 -11.47
N LEU A 60 -6.33 0.08 -12.56
CA LEU A 60 -7.71 0.55 -12.59
C LEU A 60 -8.61 -0.60 -13.03
N LEU A 61 -9.53 -1.03 -12.16
CA LEU A 61 -10.56 -2.00 -12.53
C LEU A 61 -11.49 -1.40 -13.59
N ARG A 62 -11.73 -2.14 -14.67
CA ARG A 62 -12.68 -1.79 -15.73
C ARG A 62 -14.12 -2.07 -15.31
N ARG A 63 -14.28 -3.06 -14.44
CA ARG A 63 -15.53 -3.58 -13.91
C ARG A 63 -15.24 -4.30 -12.58
N PRO A 64 -16.25 -4.55 -11.74
CA PRO A 64 -16.09 -5.51 -10.65
C PRO A 64 -15.68 -6.88 -11.21
N PRO A 65 -14.50 -7.42 -10.85
CA PRO A 65 -14.04 -8.70 -11.37
C PRO A 65 -14.88 -9.86 -10.81
N THR A 66 -14.91 -10.97 -11.54
CA THR A 66 -15.38 -12.24 -10.99
C THR A 66 -14.18 -12.96 -10.39
N PHE A 67 -14.16 -13.10 -9.07
CA PHE A 67 -13.03 -13.71 -8.38
C PHE A 67 -13.05 -15.24 -8.46
N SER A 68 -11.89 -15.82 -8.70
CA SER A 68 -11.62 -17.25 -8.54
C SER A 68 -10.46 -17.39 -7.56
N LEU A 69 -10.79 -17.62 -6.28
CA LEU A 69 -9.80 -17.58 -5.20
C LEU A 69 -8.98 -18.87 -5.11
N SER A 70 -7.66 -18.73 -4.96
CA SER A 70 -6.77 -19.82 -4.59
C SER A 70 -7.10 -20.30 -3.17
N ILE A 71 -7.67 -21.51 -3.05
CA ILE A 71 -8.13 -22.08 -1.76
C ILE A 71 -6.99 -22.21 -0.74
N ASN A 72 -5.76 -22.36 -1.19
CA ASN A 72 -4.60 -22.56 -0.32
C ASN A 72 -3.97 -21.24 0.15
N GLU A 73 -4.28 -20.12 -0.48
CA GLU A 73 -3.59 -18.84 -0.27
C GLU A 73 -4.54 -17.70 0.13
N VAL A 74 -5.78 -17.70 -0.37
CA VAL A 74 -6.74 -16.61 -0.17
C VAL A 74 -8.02 -17.11 0.50
N GLU A 75 -8.24 -16.66 1.73
CA GLU A 75 -9.45 -16.96 2.50
C GLU A 75 -10.66 -16.13 2.04
N SER A 76 -10.46 -14.83 1.78
CA SER A 76 -11.54 -13.92 1.40
C SER A 76 -11.01 -12.67 0.71
N VAL A 77 -11.91 -11.96 0.03
CA VAL A 77 -11.67 -10.66 -0.61
C VAL A 77 -12.73 -9.67 -0.16
N PHE A 78 -12.33 -8.40 -0.03
CA PHE A 78 -13.23 -7.33 0.36
C PHE A 78 -12.78 -6.00 -0.23
N TRP A 79 -13.69 -5.02 -0.19
CA TRP A 79 -13.45 -3.68 -0.70
C TRP A 79 -13.60 -2.66 0.42
N ILE A 80 -12.68 -1.70 0.47
CA ILE A 80 -12.77 -0.53 1.33
C ILE A 80 -12.64 0.71 0.43
N SER A 81 -13.45 1.73 0.69
CA SER A 81 -13.32 2.99 -0.03
C SER A 81 -11.97 3.64 0.30
N LEU A 82 -11.26 4.14 -0.72
CA LEU A 82 -10.00 4.86 -0.53
C LEU A 82 -10.13 6.03 0.45
N SER A 83 -11.31 6.67 0.53
CA SER A 83 -11.55 7.77 1.46
C SER A 83 -11.42 7.36 2.93
N GLU A 84 -11.74 6.11 3.26
CA GLU A 84 -11.65 5.59 4.64
C GLU A 84 -10.20 5.56 5.14
N PHE A 85 -9.24 5.39 4.24
CA PHE A 85 -7.81 5.42 4.57
C PHE A 85 -7.26 6.83 4.80
N LEU A 86 -8.08 7.87 4.67
CA LEU A 86 -7.74 9.25 5.03
C LEU A 86 -8.50 9.74 6.26
N ASP A 87 -9.42 8.94 6.78
CA ASP A 87 -10.23 9.26 7.95
C ASP A 87 -9.62 8.70 9.23
N ASP A 88 -9.83 9.38 10.37
CA ASP A 88 -9.29 8.99 11.67
C ASP A 88 -10.23 8.07 12.46
N THR A 89 -11.49 7.92 12.03
CA THR A 89 -12.54 7.15 12.75
C THR A 89 -12.11 5.73 13.11
N TYR A 90 -11.51 5.01 12.16
CA TYR A 90 -11.07 3.62 12.33
C TYR A 90 -9.54 3.48 12.43
N HIS A 91 -8.84 4.62 12.51
CA HIS A 91 -7.39 4.68 12.43
C HIS A 91 -6.74 4.65 13.81
N SER A 92 -5.62 3.96 13.90
CA SER A 92 -4.72 4.06 15.03
C SER A 92 -3.28 3.86 14.58
N THR A 93 -2.34 4.27 15.43
CA THR A 93 -0.91 4.04 15.21
C THR A 93 -0.29 3.38 16.42
N PHE A 94 0.73 2.56 16.19
CA PHE A 94 1.67 2.19 17.25
C PHE A 94 3.10 2.51 16.83
N PRO A 95 3.91 3.07 17.74
CA PRO A 95 5.30 3.36 17.44
C PRO A 95 6.10 2.06 17.36
N VAL A 96 6.97 1.99 16.37
CA VAL A 96 8.03 0.98 16.28
C VAL A 96 9.34 1.74 16.22
N GLU A 97 10.24 1.44 17.16
CA GLU A 97 11.46 2.21 17.37
C GLU A 97 11.17 3.71 17.62
N LYS A 98 12.14 4.59 17.35
CA LYS A 98 12.05 6.02 17.71
C LYS A 98 11.28 6.87 16.69
N TYR A 99 11.12 6.41 15.45
CA TYR A 99 10.65 7.26 14.36
C TYR A 99 9.58 6.62 13.45
N TYR A 100 9.31 5.32 13.56
CA TYR A 100 8.34 4.66 12.68
C TYR A 100 6.99 4.54 13.39
N MET A 101 5.93 4.92 12.68
CA MET A 101 4.56 4.67 13.10
C MET A 101 3.99 3.60 12.18
N VAL A 102 3.51 2.49 12.77
CA VAL A 102 2.70 1.54 12.02
C VAL A 102 1.27 2.03 12.04
N HIS A 103 0.73 2.28 10.85
CA HIS A 103 -0.69 2.58 10.68
C HIS A 103 -1.51 1.30 10.74
N MET A 104 -2.68 1.40 11.38
CA MET A 104 -3.65 0.33 11.52
C MET A 104 -5.06 0.88 11.30
N PHE A 105 -5.89 0.13 10.59
CA PHE A 105 -7.30 0.40 10.38
C PHE A 105 -8.12 -0.82 10.78
N GLN A 106 -9.06 -0.62 11.70
CA GLN A 106 -10.02 -1.63 12.15
C GLN A 106 -11.42 -1.18 11.75
N PHE A 107 -11.84 -1.55 10.53
CA PHE A 107 -13.21 -1.37 10.08
C PHE A 107 -14.09 -2.45 10.73
N GLU A 108 -15.36 -2.13 11.01
CA GLU A 108 -16.24 -2.95 11.86
C GLU A 108 -16.35 -4.40 11.38
N ASP A 109 -16.62 -4.60 10.10
CA ASP A 109 -16.86 -5.92 9.51
C ASP A 109 -15.66 -6.52 8.76
N TYR A 110 -14.48 -5.88 8.83
CA TYR A 110 -13.30 -6.30 8.06
C TYR A 110 -12.10 -6.67 8.95
N PRO A 111 -11.24 -7.59 8.50
CA PRO A 111 -9.99 -7.86 9.18
C PRO A 111 -9.11 -6.61 9.24
N VAL A 112 -8.31 -6.51 10.32
CA VAL A 112 -7.40 -5.38 10.54
C VAL A 112 -6.45 -5.22 9.35
N THR A 113 -6.43 -4.02 8.78
CA THR A 113 -5.43 -3.63 7.77
C THR A 113 -4.34 -2.83 8.44
N TYR A 114 -3.09 -3.30 8.41
CA TYR A 114 -1.99 -2.63 9.12
C TYR A 114 -0.66 -2.74 8.36
N GLY A 115 0.34 -2.00 8.85
CA GLY A 115 1.70 -2.09 8.33
C GLY A 115 1.83 -1.53 6.93
N ILE A 116 2.58 -2.22 6.07
CA ILE A 116 2.87 -1.73 4.73
C ILE A 116 1.63 -1.67 3.84
N THR A 117 0.69 -2.61 4.00
CA THR A 117 -0.59 -2.59 3.30
C THR A 117 -1.36 -1.31 3.60
N ALA A 118 -1.50 -0.96 4.88
CA ALA A 118 -2.15 0.30 5.29
C ALA A 118 -1.43 1.54 4.75
N LEU A 119 -0.09 1.56 4.79
CA LEU A 119 0.69 2.67 4.25
C LEU A 119 0.49 2.84 2.74
N MET A 120 0.43 1.75 1.97
CA MET A 120 0.14 1.79 0.54
C MET A 120 -1.26 2.34 0.27
N CYS A 121 -2.28 1.90 1.03
CA CYS A 121 -3.63 2.45 0.91
C CYS A 121 -3.66 3.96 1.15
N ILE A 122 -2.96 4.45 2.17
CA ILE A 122 -2.84 5.88 2.47
C ILE A 122 -2.20 6.63 1.30
N VAL A 123 -1.05 6.16 0.80
CA VAL A 123 -0.33 6.80 -0.31
C VAL A 123 -1.19 6.88 -1.56
N VAL A 124 -1.86 5.78 -1.93
CA VAL A 124 -2.77 5.75 -3.08
C VAL A 124 -3.96 6.69 -2.86
N ALA A 125 -4.56 6.68 -1.67
CA ALA A 125 -5.69 7.56 -1.36
C ALA A 125 -5.31 9.05 -1.44
N ILE A 126 -4.14 9.45 -0.92
CA ILE A 126 -3.64 10.82 -1.02
C ILE A 126 -3.47 11.22 -2.50
N GLY A 127 -2.79 10.37 -3.28
CA GLY A 127 -2.48 10.65 -4.68
C GLY A 127 -3.71 10.70 -5.59
N VAL A 128 -4.66 9.78 -5.38
CA VAL A 128 -5.87 9.67 -6.21
C VAL A 128 -6.95 10.68 -5.81
N LEU A 129 -7.15 10.92 -4.51
CA LEU A 129 -8.22 11.79 -4.03
C LEU A 129 -7.79 13.25 -3.89
N GLY A 130 -6.49 13.54 -3.89
CA GLY A 130 -5.97 14.90 -3.71
C GLY A 130 -6.30 15.48 -2.34
N ARG A 131 -6.36 14.64 -1.31
CA ARG A 131 -6.79 15.01 0.06
C ARG A 131 -5.72 14.63 1.08
N HIS A 132 -5.67 15.40 2.16
CA HIS A 132 -4.85 15.12 3.32
C HIS A 132 -5.51 14.03 4.20
N PRO A 133 -4.70 13.18 4.85
CA PRO A 133 -5.20 12.35 5.95
C PRO A 133 -5.57 13.22 7.16
N LYS A 134 -6.56 12.79 7.94
CA LYS A 134 -6.97 13.40 9.21
C LYS A 134 -6.11 12.98 10.40
N PHE A 135 -4.96 12.38 10.16
CA PHE A 135 -4.04 11.88 11.16
C PHE A 135 -2.59 12.14 10.73
N SER A 136 -1.68 12.20 11.69
CA SER A 136 -0.25 12.32 11.43
C SER A 136 0.29 11.05 10.77
N LEU A 137 1.10 11.20 9.71
CA LEU A 137 1.70 10.07 9.01
C LEU A 137 2.95 9.56 9.72
N MET A 138 3.75 10.46 10.27
CA MET A 138 5.00 10.13 10.94
C MET A 138 5.25 11.15 12.05
N SER A 139 6.17 10.85 12.97
CA SER A 139 6.55 11.81 14.01
C SER A 139 7.16 13.11 13.46
N ASN A 140 7.72 13.07 12.24
CA ASN A 140 8.28 14.20 11.51
C ASN A 140 7.40 14.67 10.33
N LEU A 141 6.16 14.19 10.24
CA LEU A 141 5.17 14.61 9.26
C LEU A 141 3.78 14.55 9.90
N THR A 142 3.52 15.52 10.76
CA THR A 142 2.25 15.68 11.46
C THR A 142 1.20 16.37 10.60
N ILE A 143 -0.07 16.36 11.03
CA ILE A 143 -1.12 17.16 10.36
C ILE A 143 -0.72 18.63 10.33
N ASP A 144 -0.24 19.17 11.46
CA ASP A 144 0.18 20.57 11.56
C ASP A 144 1.33 20.87 10.59
N ASP A 145 2.32 19.98 10.47
CA ASP A 145 3.39 20.11 9.48
C ASP A 145 2.86 20.20 8.05
N MET A 146 1.88 19.35 7.68
CA MET A 146 1.29 19.35 6.34
C MET A 146 0.51 20.63 6.07
N MET A 147 -0.24 21.11 7.06
CA MET A 147 -1.10 22.29 6.95
C MET A 147 -0.30 23.59 6.95
N GLU A 148 0.64 23.76 7.89
CA GLU A 148 1.48 24.96 8.01
C GLU A 148 2.41 25.14 6.81
N LYS A 149 2.92 24.04 6.25
CA LYS A 149 3.80 24.08 5.06
C LYS A 149 3.02 24.04 3.75
N HIS A 150 1.69 23.92 3.80
CA HIS A 150 0.82 23.80 2.62
C HIS A 150 1.27 22.70 1.65
N LEU A 151 1.67 21.54 2.18
CA LEU A 151 2.21 20.46 1.36
C LEU A 151 1.14 19.90 0.43
N ASP A 152 1.45 19.76 -0.85
CA ASP A 152 0.55 19.07 -1.77
C ASP A 152 0.65 17.53 -1.65
N SER A 153 -0.23 16.81 -2.35
CA SER A 153 -0.26 15.34 -2.34
C SER A 153 1.08 14.72 -2.75
N LEU A 154 1.78 15.31 -3.74
CA LEU A 154 3.04 14.79 -4.22
C LEU A 154 4.16 15.00 -3.19
N GLU A 155 4.19 16.17 -2.56
CA GLU A 155 5.15 16.49 -1.49
C GLU A 155 4.97 15.56 -0.28
N ILE A 156 3.73 15.31 0.14
CA ILE A 156 3.43 14.38 1.23
C ILE A 156 3.91 12.97 0.89
N ILE A 157 3.56 12.47 -0.31
CA ILE A 157 3.98 11.14 -0.76
C ILE A 157 5.52 11.06 -0.83
N ARG A 158 6.18 12.11 -1.32
CA ARG A 158 7.65 12.18 -1.37
C ARG A 158 8.27 12.09 0.02
N HIS A 159 7.71 12.80 1.01
CA HIS A 159 8.16 12.71 2.40
C HIS A 159 8.06 11.29 2.96
N VAL A 160 6.97 10.57 2.68
CA VAL A 160 6.79 9.16 3.08
C VAL A 160 7.91 8.28 2.49
N TYR A 161 8.20 8.43 1.19
CA TYR A 161 9.25 7.63 0.53
C TYR A 161 10.66 7.98 1.00
N GLU A 162 10.99 9.27 1.13
CA GLU A 162 12.30 9.71 1.63
C GLU A 162 12.59 9.18 3.03
N PHE A 163 11.58 9.13 3.90
CA PHE A 163 11.75 8.58 5.24
C PHE A 163 11.96 7.06 5.21
N SER A 164 11.21 6.35 4.36
CA SER A 164 11.36 4.91 4.20
C SER A 164 12.74 4.48 3.65
N SER A 165 13.38 5.33 2.84
CA SER A 165 14.69 5.05 2.24
C SER A 165 15.87 5.38 3.18
N ARG A 166 15.81 6.50 3.92
CA ARG A 166 16.88 6.94 4.85
C ARG A 166 17.20 5.94 5.97
N LYS A 167 16.25 5.07 6.34
CA LYS A 167 16.43 4.10 7.43
C LYS A 167 17.55 3.08 7.15
N PHE A 168 17.90 2.85 5.88
CA PHE A 168 18.84 1.79 5.51
C PHE A 168 20.26 2.26 5.16
N GLU A 169 20.49 3.55 4.94
CA GLU A 169 21.87 4.09 4.86
C GLU A 169 22.58 4.01 6.22
N ASN A 170 21.82 4.09 7.31
CA ASN A 170 22.35 4.03 8.68
C ASN A 170 22.30 2.63 9.31
N SER A 171 21.69 1.64 8.65
CA SER A 171 21.80 0.23 9.05
C SER A 171 22.94 -0.42 8.27
N LYS A 172 24.17 -0.21 8.72
CA LYS A 172 25.29 -1.05 8.29
C LYS A 172 24.95 -2.51 8.61
N ILE A 173 24.96 -3.36 7.57
CA ILE A 173 25.14 -4.80 7.71
C ILE A 173 26.53 -5.04 8.29
#